data_AF-A0A2V6F8W4-F1
#
_entry.id   AF-A0A2V6F8W4-F1
#
_cell.length_a   1.000
_cell.length_b   1.000
_cell.length_c   1.000
_cell.angle_alpha   90.00
_cell.angle_beta   90.00
_cell.angle_gamma   90.00
#
_symmetry.space_group_name_H-M   'P 1'
#
loop_
_entity.id
_entity.type
_entity.pdbx_description
1 polymer ?
#
loop_
_entity_poly.entity_id
_entity_poly.type
_entity_poly.pdbx_seq_one_letter_code
_entity_poly.pdbx_strand_id
1 'polypeptide(L)' 'MHHLLQVWFDWVLHGGYLGIIVLMALESSIFPVPSEIVIPPAAFLAAQGKLNLWGVIAAGTFGSWLGAS' A
#
# COMPACT_ATOMS: atom_id res chain seq x y z
N MET A 1 4.55 16.64 -13.23
CA MET A 1 3.50 16.03 -12.37
C MET A 1 3.46 14.49 -12.45
N HIS A 2 3.85 13.90 -13.58
CA HIS A 2 3.84 12.44 -13.82
C HIS A 2 4.99 11.69 -13.12
N HIS A 3 6.16 12.33 -13.00
CA HIS A 3 7.34 11.76 -12.35
C HIS A 3 7.15 11.56 -10.82
N LEU A 4 6.43 12.47 -10.15
CA LEU A 4 6.19 12.34 -8.70
C LEU A 4 5.28 11.16 -8.40
N LEU A 5 4.25 10.96 -9.23
CA LEU A 5 3.40 9.78 -9.16
C LEU A 5 4.20 8.50 -9.41
N GLN A 6 5.09 8.49 -10.42
CA GLN A 6 5.94 7.34 -10.68
C GLN A 6 6.85 6.99 -9.52
N VAL A 7 7.55 7.96 -8.91
CA VAL A 7 8.43 7.71 -7.75
C VAL A 7 7.61 7.20 -6.56
N TRP A 8 6.45 7.79 -6.30
CA TRP A 8 5.59 7.38 -5.20
C TRP A 8 5.07 5.95 -5.40
N PHE A 9 4.59 5.65 -6.61
CA PHE A 9 4.22 4.31 -7.03
C PHE A 9 5.39 3.33 -6.87
N ASP A 10 6.60 3.70 -7.32
CA ASP A 10 7.78 2.84 -7.29
C ASP A 10 8.18 2.44 -5.86
N TRP A 11 7.99 3.33 -4.88
CA TRP A 11 8.18 3.04 -3.45
C TRP A 11 7.17 2.03 -2.90
N VAL A 12 5.89 2.18 -3.27
CA VAL A 12 4.83 1.21 -2.90
C VAL A 12 5.04 -0.14 -3.61
N LEU A 13 5.48 -0.07 -4.87
CA LEU A 13 5.67 -1.21 -5.79
C LEU A 13 6.85 -2.09 -5.40
N HIS A 14 8.00 -1.52 -5.01
CA HIS A 14 9.18 -2.30 -4.64
C HIS A 14 9.01 -3.03 -3.29
N GLY A 15 8.16 -2.53 -2.39
CA GLY A 15 7.90 -3.16 -1.10
C GLY A 15 6.95 -4.36 -1.14
N GLY A 16 6.18 -4.55 -2.23
CA GLY A 16 5.17 -5.61 -2.32
C GLY A 16 4.20 -5.60 -1.14
N TYR A 17 3.92 -6.76 -0.54
CA TYR A 17 3.05 -6.86 0.64
C TYR A 17 3.59 -6.13 1.87
N LEU A 18 4.91 -6.11 2.07
CA LEU A 18 5.52 -5.37 3.17
C LEU A 18 5.35 -3.86 2.99
N GLY A 19 5.46 -3.36 1.76
CA GLY A 19 5.18 -1.96 1.43
C GLY A 19 3.74 -1.57 1.79
N ILE A 20 2.78 -2.43 1.44
CA ILE A 20 1.36 -2.23 1.80
C ILE A 20 1.17 -2.19 3.31
N ILE A 21 1.78 -3.12 4.07
CA ILE A 21 1.68 -3.17 5.53
C ILE A 21 2.25 -1.89 6.15
N VAL A 22 3.46 -1.48 5.75
CA VAL A 22 4.13 -0.30 6.31
C VAL A 22 3.37 0.97 5.97
N LEU A 23 2.89 1.12 4.73
CA LEU A 23 2.17 2.31 4.31
C LEU A 23 0.79 2.40 4.97
N MET A 24 0.08 1.29 5.16
CA MET A 24 -1.18 1.27 5.91
C MET A 24 -0.98 1.45 7.41
N ALA A 25 0.13 0.96 7.97
CA ALA A 25 0.50 1.24 9.36
C ALA A 25 0.84 2.71 9.56
N LEU A 26 1.50 3.35 8.58
CA LEU A 26 1.76 4.78 8.61
C LEU A 26 0.47 5.59 8.47
N GLU A 27 -0.43 5.21 7.55
CA GLU A 27 -1.76 5.82 7.37
C GLU A 27 -2.56 5.87 8.67
N SER A 28 -2.60 4.75 9.40
CA SER A 28 -3.33 4.67 10.66
C SER A 28 -2.57 5.27 11.86
N SER A 29 -1.34 5.76 11.65
CA SER A 29 -0.52 6.43 12.66
C SER A 29 -0.68 7.97 12.58
N ILE A 30 0.21 8.72 13.24
CA ILE A 30 0.20 10.19 13.29
C ILE A 30 0.48 10.82 11.91
N PHE A 31 0.94 10.03 10.93
CA PHE A 31 1.20 10.48 9.56
C PHE A 31 -0.02 10.22 8.66
N PRO A 32 -0.76 11.26 8.22
CA PRO A 32 -1.90 11.05 7.34
C PRO A 32 -1.40 10.69 5.94
N VAL A 33 -1.22 9.39 5.68
CA VAL A 33 -0.99 8.85 4.34
C VAL A 33 -2.34 8.45 3.75
N PRO A 34 -2.86 9.12 2.70
CA PRO A 34 -4.14 8.73 2.10
C PRO A 34 -4.10 7.29 1.55
N SER A 35 -5.00 6.43 2.04
CA SER A 35 -5.11 5.02 1.64
C SER A 35 -5.50 4.86 0.16
N GLU A 36 -6.11 5.89 -0.45
CA GLU A 36 -6.41 5.99 -1.87
C GLU A 36 -5.16 6.01 -2.75
N ILE A 37 -3.99 6.26 -2.17
CA ILE A 37 -2.75 6.20 -2.93
C ILE A 37 -2.07 4.84 -2.74
N VAL A 38 -2.31 4.10 -1.65
CA VAL A 38 -1.69 2.80 -1.38
C VAL A 38 -2.46 1.62 -2.00
N ILE A 39 -3.78 1.59 -1.83
CA ILE A 39 -4.63 0.46 -2.23
C ILE A 39 -4.79 0.36 -3.76
N PRO A 40 -5.01 1.44 -4.54
CA PRO A 40 -5.16 1.33 -5.99
C PRO A 40 -3.93 0.80 -6.75
N PRO A 41 -2.67 1.20 -6.43
CA PRO A 41 -1.49 0.55 -6.98
C PRO A 41 -1.41 -0.93 -6.63
N ALA A 42 -1.70 -1.28 -5.37
CA ALA A 42 -1.66 -2.66 -4.91
C ALA A 42 -2.72 -3.53 -5.60
N ALA A 43 -3.94 -3.00 -5.77
CA ALA A 43 -5.02 -3.64 -6.51
C ALA A 43 -4.71 -3.74 -8.01
N PHE A 44 -4.06 -2.74 -8.60
CA PHE A 44 -3.61 -2.77 -9.99
C PHE A 44 -2.53 -3.83 -10.23
N LEU A 45 -1.58 -3.97 -9.30
CA LEU A 45 -0.60 -5.06 -9.32
C LEU A 45 -1.23 -6.43 -9.11
N ALA A 46 -2.26 -6.50 -8.27
CA ALA A 46 -3.01 -7.72 -8.08
C ALA A 46 -3.78 -8.14 -9.34
N ALA A 47 -4.38 -7.17 -10.04
CA ALA A 47 -5.04 -7.38 -11.33
C ALA A 47 -4.05 -7.81 -12.44
N GLN A 48 -2.78 -7.39 -12.37
CA GLN A 48 -1.72 -7.86 -13.26
C GLN A 48 -1.16 -9.25 -12.89
N GLY A 49 -1.64 -9.87 -11.81
CA GLY A 49 -1.13 -11.16 -11.33
C GLY A 49 0.24 -11.09 -10.64
N LYS A 50 0.76 -9.89 -10.39
CA LYS A 50 2.02 -9.69 -9.64
C LYS A 50 1.83 -9.83 -8.14
N LEU A 51 0.61 -9.56 -7.66
CA LEU A 51 0.18 -9.79 -6.28
C LEU A 51 -1.13 -10.61 -6.29
N ASN A 52 -1.39 -11.33 -5.22
CA ASN A 52 -2.70 -11.89 -4.92
C ASN A 52 -3.58 -10.83 -4.23
N LEU A 53 -4.79 -10.61 -4.74
CA LEU A 53 -5.78 -9.69 -4.19
C LEU A 53 -6.08 -9.99 -2.71
N TRP A 54 -6.21 -11.27 -2.34
CA TRP A 54 -6.43 -11.69 -0.95
C TRP A 54 -5.26 -11.33 -0.05
N GLY A 55 -4.04 -11.42 -0.56
CA GLY A 55 -2.84 -10.97 0.15
C GLY A 55 -2.80 -9.46 0.32
N VAL A 56 -3.29 -8.68 -0.65
CA VAL A 56 -3.37 -7.21 -0.56
C VAL A 56 -4.38 -6.81 0.52
N ILE A 57 -5.54 -7.46 0.56
CA ILE A 57 -6.56 -7.25 1.59
C ILE A 57 -5.98 -7.59 2.96
N ALA A 58 -5.39 -8.78 3.12
CA ALA A 58 -4.79 -9.20 4.39
C ALA A 58 -3.65 -8.27 4.85
N ALA A 59 -2.76 -7.87 3.94
CA ALA A 59 -1.67 -6.94 4.21
C ALA A 59 -2.19 -5.55 4.61
N GLY A 60 -3.23 -5.06 3.95
CA GLY A 60 -3.83 -3.77 4.28
C GLY A 60 -4.51 -3.78 5.64
N THR A 61 -5.31 -4.81 5.93
CA THR A 61 -5.96 -4.98 7.24
C THR A 61 -4.94 -5.12 8.36
N PHE A 62 -3.87 -5.89 8.15
CA PHE A 62 -2.82 -6.08 9.14
C PHE A 62 -2.00 -4.80 9.37
N GLY A 63 -1.70 -4.05 8.29
CA GLY A 63 -1.03 -2.76 8.36
C GLY A 63 -1.83 -1.72 9.16
N SER A 64 -3.11 -1.51 8.83
CA SER A 64 -3.95 -0.58 9.61
C SER A 64 -4.08 -1.01 11.06
N TRP A 65 -4.20 -2.31 11.35
CA TRP A 65 -4.24 -2.79 12.73
C TRP A 65 -2.95 -2.45 13.51
N LEU A 66 -1.78 -2.60 12.88
CA LEU A 66 -0.50 -2.21 13.48
C LEU A 66 -0.34 -0.69 13.65
N GLY A 67 -0.88 0.10 12.73
CA GLY A 67 -0.82 1.56 12.83
C GLY A 67 -1.77 2.16 13.87
N ALA A 68 -2.89 1.47 14.12
CA ALA A 68 -3.89 1.87 15.10
C ALA A 68 -3.52 1.51 16.56
N SER A 69 -2.53 0.65 16.76
CA SER A 69 -2.09 0.12 18.07
C SER A 69 -0.90 0.86 18.67
#